data_AF-A0A396I997-F1
#
_entry.id   AF-A0A396I997-F1
#
_cell.length_a   1.000
_cell.length_b   1.000
_cell.length_c   1.000
_cell.angle_alpha   90.00
_cell.angle_beta   90.00
_cell.angle_gamma   90.00
#
_symmetry.space_group_name_H-M   'P 1'
#
loop_
_entity.id
_entity.type
_entity.pdbx_description
1 polymer ?
#
loop_
_entity_poly.entity_id
_entity_poly.type
_entity_poly.pdbx_seq_one_letter_code
_entity_poly.pdbx_strand_id
1 'polypeptide(L)'
;MASTTPMKLALFSILTLLYFQAVISLTPLHEHPLDPLTKEEFLTVQTLVHNKYHTSKNKVAFHYIGLDDPDKDYISKYEHEKVPIVIHRKSFVIAIINGQSHEIVIDIRLKTIVSDNVHKGYGFPMLSLEEQGLVTKLPLKYPPFIASLKKRGLNLSEVVCAPFSMGWFGEEESKRTVRVDCFMKENTVNFFVRPISGLTMVADLGLMKIVEYHDREVEVVPTAENTEYKASKQRPPFGPKQHSLASHQPQGPGFLINGHSVR
;
A
#
# COMPACT_ATOMS: atom_id res chain seq x y z
N MET A 1 61.53 -25.83 -30.10
CA MET A 1 61.52 -26.33 -28.71
C MET A 1 61.64 -25.12 -27.79
N ALA A 2 60.82 -24.87 -26.79
CA ALA A 2 59.52 -25.37 -26.43
C ALA A 2 58.89 -24.29 -25.52
N SER A 3 57.70 -23.83 -25.89
CA SER A 3 56.56 -23.60 -25.00
C SER A 3 56.86 -23.22 -23.53
N THR A 4 56.92 -21.92 -23.22
CA THR A 4 56.78 -21.41 -21.83
C THR A 4 55.54 -20.52 -21.63
N THR A 5 54.66 -20.44 -22.63
CA THR A 5 53.44 -19.63 -22.62
C THR A 5 52.21 -20.22 -21.91
N PRO A 6 52.04 -21.53 -21.62
CA PRO A 6 50.79 -22.01 -21.00
C PRO A 6 50.73 -21.78 -19.48
N MET A 7 51.87 -21.61 -18.80
CA MET A 7 51.91 -21.58 -17.34
C MET A 7 51.52 -20.21 -16.75
N LYS A 8 51.84 -19.10 -17.44
CA LYS A 8 51.48 -17.74 -16.99
C LYS A 8 50.00 -17.42 -17.19
N LEU A 9 49.36 -17.99 -18.22
CA LEU A 9 47.92 -17.83 -18.46
C LEU A 9 47.08 -18.63 -17.45
N ALA A 10 47.55 -19.82 -17.05
CA ALA A 10 46.89 -20.63 -16.03
C ALA A 10 46.93 -19.97 -14.64
N LEU A 11 48.06 -19.37 -14.26
CA LEU A 11 48.20 -18.66 -12.98
C LEU A 11 47.32 -17.39 -12.90
N PHE A 12 47.14 -16.67 -14.01
CA PHE A 12 46.24 -15.50 -14.06
C PHE A 12 44.76 -15.92 -13.99
N SER A 13 44.41 -17.06 -14.59
CA SER A 13 43.04 -17.63 -14.57
C SER A 13 42.66 -18.19 -13.20
N ILE A 14 43.62 -18.74 -12.44
CA ILE A 14 43.40 -19.22 -11.06
C ILE A 14 43.27 -18.04 -10.09
N LEU A 15 44.05 -16.96 -10.28
CA LEU A 15 43.94 -15.76 -9.43
C LEU A 15 42.62 -15.00 -9.66
N THR A 16 42.09 -15.00 -10.88
CA THR A 16 40.77 -14.41 -11.17
C THR A 16 39.63 -15.30 -10.68
N LEU A 17 39.75 -16.63 -10.69
CA LEU A 17 38.77 -17.53 -10.05
C LEU A 17 38.74 -17.37 -8.53
N LEU A 18 39.90 -17.13 -7.90
CA LEU A 18 40.01 -16.88 -6.46
C LEU A 18 39.51 -15.48 -6.06
N TYR A 19 39.63 -14.47 -6.93
CA TYR A 19 38.99 -13.16 -6.73
C TYR A 19 37.47 -13.16 -7.02
N PHE A 20 36.98 -14.13 -7.83
CA PHE A 20 35.55 -14.37 -8.06
C PHE A 20 34.89 -15.25 -7.00
N GLN A 21 35.65 -15.74 -6.01
CA GLN A 21 35.10 -15.94 -4.66
C GLN A 21 35.00 -14.57 -3.98
N ALA A 22 34.30 -13.66 -4.65
CA ALA A 22 33.68 -12.53 -4.00
C ALA A 22 33.00 -13.10 -2.77
N VAL A 23 33.33 -12.50 -1.64
CA VAL A 23 32.75 -12.69 -0.33
C VAL A 23 31.23 -12.70 -0.49
N ILE A 24 30.66 -13.86 -0.79
CA ILE A 24 29.30 -14.16 -0.41
C ILE A 24 29.45 -14.46 1.08
N SER A 25 29.56 -13.40 1.87
CA SER A 25 29.08 -13.48 3.24
C SER A 25 27.58 -13.73 3.11
N LEU A 26 27.22 -15.01 2.93
CA LEU A 26 26.00 -15.56 3.49
C LEU A 26 26.21 -15.58 5.00
N THR A 27 26.41 -14.40 5.61
CA THR A 27 25.85 -14.22 6.94
C THR A 27 24.36 -14.38 6.67
N PRO A 28 23.70 -15.44 7.16
CA PRO A 28 22.25 -15.46 7.15
C PRO A 28 21.88 -14.12 7.77
N LEU A 29 21.18 -13.27 7.04
CA LEU A 29 20.55 -12.12 7.67
C LEU A 29 19.69 -12.78 8.75
N HIS A 30 20.13 -12.70 9.99
CA HIS A 30 19.42 -13.30 11.09
C HIS A 30 18.14 -12.48 11.17
N GLU A 31 17.07 -13.03 10.60
CA GLU A 31 15.78 -12.33 10.56
C GLU A 31 15.41 -12.04 12.00
N HIS A 32 15.37 -10.74 12.32
CA HIS A 32 14.96 -10.33 13.63
C HIS A 32 13.48 -10.72 13.79
N PRO A 33 13.03 -11.22 14.94
CA PRO A 33 11.63 -11.61 15.15
C PRO A 33 10.61 -10.49 14.84
N LEU A 34 11.06 -9.24 14.89
CA LEU A 34 10.26 -8.04 14.58
C LEU A 34 10.51 -7.46 13.18
N ASP A 35 11.31 -8.11 12.35
CA ASP A 35 11.50 -7.67 10.96
C ASP A 35 10.14 -7.67 10.23
N PRO A 36 9.88 -6.68 9.35
CA PRO A 36 8.68 -6.66 8.52
C PRO A 36 8.59 -7.93 7.66
N LEU A 37 7.37 -8.27 7.24
CA LEU A 37 7.15 -9.42 6.37
C LEU A 37 7.93 -9.28 5.06
N THR A 38 8.63 -10.34 4.67
CA THR A 38 9.35 -10.38 3.40
C THR A 38 8.40 -10.64 2.23
N LYS A 39 8.89 -10.46 1.00
CA LYS A 39 8.11 -10.74 -0.22
C LYS A 39 7.64 -12.20 -0.25
N GLU A 40 8.52 -13.12 0.12
CA GLU A 40 8.27 -14.56 0.13
C GLU A 40 7.20 -14.93 1.17
N GLU A 41 7.17 -14.21 2.30
CA GLU A 41 6.16 -14.39 3.35
C GLU A 41 4.78 -13.90 2.90
N PHE A 42 4.69 -12.74 2.24
CA PHE A 42 3.43 -12.30 1.62
C PHE A 42 2.90 -13.32 0.60
N LEU A 43 3.78 -13.89 -0.24
CA LEU A 43 3.39 -14.93 -1.21
C LEU A 43 2.95 -16.23 -0.54
N THR A 44 3.58 -16.59 0.58
CA THR A 44 3.19 -17.74 1.40
C THR A 44 1.81 -17.54 2.01
N VAL A 45 1.56 -16.38 2.62
CA VAL A 45 0.24 -16.00 3.16
C VAL A 45 -0.83 -16.04 2.08
N GLN A 46 -0.58 -15.42 0.92
CA GLN A 46 -1.51 -15.42 -0.21
C GLN A 46 -1.84 -16.84 -0.65
N THR A 47 -0.83 -17.70 -0.80
CA THR A 47 -0.99 -19.09 -1.23
C THR A 47 -1.86 -19.88 -0.25
N LEU A 48 -1.59 -19.77 1.06
CA LEU A 48 -2.33 -20.51 2.09
C LEU A 48 -3.81 -20.08 2.15
N VAL A 49 -4.08 -18.78 2.09
CA VAL A 49 -5.44 -18.26 2.10
C VAL A 49 -6.20 -18.67 0.83
N HIS A 50 -5.58 -18.60 -0.35
CA HIS A 50 -6.20 -19.03 -1.59
C HIS A 50 -6.39 -20.55 -1.70
N ASN A 51 -5.52 -21.35 -1.07
CA ASN A 51 -5.71 -22.81 -1.00
C ASN A 51 -6.90 -23.18 -0.11
N LYS A 52 -7.11 -22.47 1.01
CA LYS A 52 -8.31 -22.66 1.83
C LYS A 52 -9.55 -22.13 1.11
N TYR A 53 -9.46 -20.92 0.57
CA TYR A 53 -10.53 -20.21 -0.11
C TYR A 53 -10.22 -20.07 -1.61
N HIS A 54 -10.42 -21.18 -2.33
CA HIS A 54 -10.19 -21.25 -3.77
C HIS A 54 -10.88 -20.10 -4.50
N THR A 55 -10.13 -19.26 -5.20
CA THR A 55 -10.61 -18.04 -5.87
C THR A 55 -11.61 -18.30 -7.00
N SER A 56 -11.66 -19.54 -7.51
CA SER A 56 -12.68 -19.98 -8.48
C SER A 56 -14.08 -20.04 -7.87
N LYS A 57 -14.20 -20.19 -6.55
CA LYS A 57 -15.48 -20.30 -5.83
C LYS A 57 -15.72 -19.14 -4.85
N ASN A 58 -14.66 -18.43 -4.48
CA ASN A 58 -14.69 -17.41 -3.44
C ASN A 58 -14.18 -16.08 -3.96
N LYS A 59 -14.83 -14.99 -3.56
CA LYS A 59 -14.28 -13.64 -3.71
C LYS A 59 -13.43 -13.35 -2.48
N VAL A 60 -12.12 -13.21 -2.66
CA VAL A 60 -11.15 -12.95 -1.60
C VAL A 60 -10.49 -11.61 -1.86
N ALA A 61 -10.56 -10.69 -0.90
CA ALA A 61 -9.84 -9.42 -0.91
C ALA A 61 -9.03 -9.28 0.38
N PHE A 62 -7.73 -9.04 0.27
CA PHE A 62 -6.87 -8.79 1.43
C PHE A 62 -6.92 -7.30 1.78
N HIS A 63 -7.28 -6.98 3.01
CA HIS A 63 -7.35 -5.60 3.51
C HIS A 63 -6.21 -5.27 4.49
N TYR A 64 -5.64 -6.29 5.14
CA TYR A 64 -4.45 -6.19 5.95
C TYR A 64 -3.68 -7.51 5.93
N ILE A 65 -2.36 -7.43 5.81
CA ILE A 65 -1.43 -8.53 6.04
C ILE A 65 -0.25 -7.93 6.79
N GLY A 66 -0.03 -8.35 8.02
CA GLY A 66 1.06 -7.87 8.86
C GLY A 66 1.61 -8.96 9.74
N LEU A 67 2.71 -8.63 10.44
CA LEU A 67 3.27 -9.49 11.47
C LEU A 67 2.27 -9.58 12.63
N ASP A 68 2.00 -10.80 13.10
CA ASP A 68 1.32 -11.00 14.38
C ASP A 68 2.38 -10.83 15.47
N ASP A 69 2.22 -9.81 16.31
CA ASP A 69 3.26 -9.39 17.25
C ASP A 69 3.67 -10.57 18.15
N PRO A 70 4.97 -10.94 18.17
CA PRO A 70 5.44 -11.96 19.08
C PRO A 70 5.25 -11.54 20.53
N ASP A 71 5.08 -12.53 21.41
CA ASP A 71 4.95 -12.28 22.84
C ASP A 71 6.18 -11.52 23.38
N LYS A 72 5.92 -10.45 24.13
CA LYS A 72 6.94 -9.53 24.64
C LYS A 72 8.00 -10.23 25.49
N ASP A 73 7.61 -11.22 26.29
CA ASP A 73 8.54 -11.93 27.15
C ASP A 73 9.50 -12.77 26.31
N TYR A 74 9.04 -13.35 25.19
CA TYR A 74 9.90 -14.08 24.27
C TYR A 74 10.88 -13.16 23.53
N ILE A 75 10.43 -11.97 23.12
CA ILE A 75 11.32 -10.95 22.53
C ILE A 75 12.38 -10.50 23.53
N SER A 76 11.96 -10.18 24.77
CA SER A 76 12.88 -9.77 25.82
C SER A 76 13.95 -10.82 26.08
N LYS A 77 13.56 -12.11 26.16
CA LYS A 77 14.52 -13.19 26.32
C LYS A 77 15.41 -13.35 25.09
N TYR A 78 14.88 -13.24 23.86
CA TYR A 78 15.67 -13.30 22.63
C TYR A 78 16.79 -12.23 22.59
N GLU A 79 16.55 -11.05 23.14
CA GLU A 79 17.57 -9.99 23.21
C GLU A 79 18.65 -10.19 24.27
N HIS A 80 18.28 -10.77 25.43
CA HIS A 80 19.15 -10.77 26.62
C HIS A 80 19.76 -12.14 26.93
N GLU A 81 19.14 -13.23 26.50
CA GLU A 81 19.63 -14.57 26.76
C GLU A 81 20.70 -15.00 25.75
N LYS A 82 21.72 -15.71 26.24
CA LYS A 82 22.78 -16.27 25.38
C LYS A 82 22.37 -17.55 24.66
N VAL A 83 21.20 -18.11 25.02
CA VAL A 83 20.67 -19.35 24.46
C VAL A 83 19.79 -19.01 23.25
N PRO A 84 19.87 -19.75 22.13
CA PRO A 84 18.99 -19.54 20.99
C PRO A 84 17.52 -19.74 21.37
N ILE A 85 16.71 -18.69 21.24
CA ILE A 85 15.26 -18.76 21.45
C ILE A 85 14.57 -18.78 20.09
N VAL A 86 13.73 -19.79 19.88
CA VAL A 86 12.93 -19.92 18.67
C VAL A 86 11.62 -19.18 18.88
N ILE A 87 11.42 -18.10 18.14
CA ILE A 87 10.15 -17.38 18.09
C ILE A 87 9.42 -17.77 16.81
N HIS A 88 8.15 -18.17 16.96
CA HIS A 88 7.32 -18.51 15.81
C HIS A 88 6.89 -17.25 15.08
N ARG A 89 7.32 -17.14 13.82
CA ARG A 89 6.98 -16.01 12.95
C ARG A 89 5.57 -16.22 12.39
N LYS A 90 4.65 -15.36 12.82
CA LYS A 90 3.24 -15.43 12.48
C LYS A 90 2.79 -14.19 11.73
N SER A 91 1.81 -14.34 10.85
CA SER A 91 1.12 -13.22 10.21
C SER A 91 -0.33 -13.16 10.66
N PHE A 92 -0.79 -11.95 10.97
CA PHE A 92 -2.19 -11.62 11.12
C PHE A 92 -2.74 -11.04 9.82
N VAL A 93 -3.87 -11.57 9.36
CA VAL A 93 -4.49 -11.23 8.09
C VAL A 93 -5.93 -10.84 8.32
N ILE A 94 -6.33 -9.70 7.77
CA ILE A 94 -7.73 -9.30 7.66
C ILE A 94 -8.11 -9.38 6.18
N ALA A 95 -9.05 -10.27 5.85
CA ALA A 95 -9.53 -10.46 4.49
C ALA A 95 -11.07 -10.39 4.44
N ILE A 96 -11.62 -9.80 3.37
CA ILE A 96 -13.04 -9.93 3.07
C ILE A 96 -13.22 -11.13 2.14
N ILE A 97 -13.96 -12.13 2.62
CA ILE A 97 -14.22 -13.39 1.90
C ILE A 97 -15.73 -13.54 1.75
N ASN A 98 -16.22 -13.54 0.51
CA ASN A 98 -17.65 -13.63 0.20
C ASN A 98 -18.52 -12.61 0.97
N GLY A 99 -17.98 -11.42 1.25
CA GLY A 99 -18.67 -10.34 1.96
C GLY A 99 -18.54 -10.37 3.49
N GLN A 100 -17.89 -11.38 4.06
CA GLN A 100 -17.61 -11.47 5.50
C GLN A 100 -16.17 -11.08 5.79
N SER A 101 -15.92 -10.42 6.93
CA SER A 101 -14.56 -10.08 7.37
C SER A 101 -13.98 -11.25 8.17
N HIS A 102 -12.87 -11.79 7.70
CA HIS A 102 -12.13 -12.87 8.33
C HIS A 102 -10.85 -12.35 8.97
N GLU A 103 -10.59 -12.81 10.19
CA GLU A 103 -9.36 -12.63 10.95
C GLU A 103 -8.62 -13.96 10.95
N ILE A 104 -7.49 -14.02 10.25
CA ILE A 104 -6.74 -15.24 10.00
C ILE A 104 -5.33 -15.10 10.59
N VAL A 105 -4.92 -16.05 11.42
CA VAL A 105 -3.54 -16.15 11.94
C VAL A 105 -2.84 -17.28 11.22
N ILE A 106 -1.66 -17.01 10.67
CA ILE A 106 -0.85 -17.97 9.90
C ILE A 106 0.51 -18.11 10.56
N ASP A 107 0.93 -19.34 10.88
CA ASP A 107 2.34 -19.62 11.18
C ASP A 107 3.07 -19.78 9.85
N ILE A 108 3.93 -18.81 9.55
CA ILE A 108 4.60 -18.71 8.25
C ILE A 108 5.62 -19.84 8.08
N ARG A 109 6.33 -20.18 9.16
CA ARG A 109 7.38 -21.19 9.13
C ARG A 109 6.80 -22.59 8.95
N LEU A 110 5.73 -22.90 9.68
CA LEU A 110 5.00 -24.16 9.57
C LEU A 110 4.09 -24.20 8.34
N LYS A 111 3.87 -23.06 7.67
CA LYS A 111 2.98 -22.90 6.52
C LYS A 111 1.56 -23.40 6.82
N THR A 112 1.03 -23.04 7.99
CA THR A 112 -0.26 -23.52 8.46
C THR A 112 -1.14 -22.35 8.93
N ILE A 113 -2.44 -22.48 8.70
CA ILE A 113 -3.44 -21.55 9.26
C ILE A 113 -3.70 -22.01 10.69
N VAL A 114 -3.34 -21.16 11.65
CA VAL A 114 -3.50 -21.41 13.10
C VAL A 114 -4.92 -21.13 13.54
N SER A 115 -5.52 -20.04 13.05
CA SER A 115 -6.91 -19.69 13.31
C SER A 115 -7.53 -18.92 12.15
N ASP A 116 -8.85 -18.98 12.06
CA ASP A 116 -9.65 -18.26 11.06
C ASP A 116 -11.05 -18.03 11.63
N ASN A 117 -11.31 -16.80 12.03
CA ASN A 117 -12.55 -16.39 12.67
C ASN A 117 -13.26 -15.33 11.83
N VAL A 118 -14.59 -15.37 11.79
CA VAL A 118 -15.39 -14.30 11.19
C VAL A 118 -15.61 -13.22 12.24
N HIS A 119 -15.20 -11.98 11.94
CA HIS A 119 -15.51 -10.80 12.77
C HIS A 119 -17.01 -10.52 12.74
N LYS A 120 -17.63 -10.47 13.92
CA LYS A 120 -19.08 -10.24 14.09
C LYS A 120 -19.41 -8.89 14.75
N GLY A 121 -18.39 -8.13 15.15
CA GLY A 121 -18.57 -6.82 15.75
C GLY A 121 -18.89 -5.74 14.72
N TYR A 122 -19.05 -4.51 15.20
CA TYR A 122 -19.12 -3.33 14.32
C TYR A 122 -17.76 -3.01 13.69
N GLY A 123 -17.80 -2.13 12.69
CA GLY A 123 -16.61 -1.70 11.96
C GLY A 123 -16.21 -2.66 10.83
N PHE A 124 -15.46 -2.12 9.88
CA PHE A 124 -15.00 -2.84 8.69
C PHE A 124 -13.50 -2.65 8.48
N PRO A 125 -12.85 -3.55 7.71
CA PRO A 125 -11.44 -3.39 7.38
C PRO A 125 -11.15 -2.10 6.61
N MET A 126 -9.89 -1.67 6.65
CA MET A 126 -9.37 -0.54 5.88
C MET A 126 -9.67 -0.68 4.39
N LEU A 127 -9.89 0.43 3.68
CA LEU A 127 -10.21 0.37 2.25
C LEU A 127 -9.01 -0.10 1.42
N SER A 128 -9.23 -1.02 0.49
CA SER A 128 -8.17 -1.42 -0.46
C SER A 128 -8.03 -0.39 -1.57
N LEU A 129 -6.83 -0.27 -2.16
CA LEU A 129 -6.63 0.60 -3.33
C LEU A 129 -7.47 0.15 -4.53
N GLU A 130 -7.70 -1.16 -4.66
CA GLU A 130 -8.49 -1.74 -5.75
C GLU A 130 -9.96 -1.29 -5.67
N GLU A 131 -10.62 -1.45 -4.52
CA GLU A 131 -12.02 -1.05 -4.38
C GLU A 131 -12.19 0.47 -4.49
N GLN A 132 -11.23 1.25 -3.98
CA GLN A 132 -11.20 2.71 -4.17
C GLN A 132 -11.06 3.09 -5.65
N GLY A 133 -10.20 2.40 -6.40
CA GLY A 133 -10.04 2.61 -7.84
C GLY A 133 -11.26 2.23 -8.67
N LEU A 134 -12.10 1.31 -8.19
CA LEU A 134 -13.37 0.93 -8.82
C LEU A 134 -14.50 1.91 -8.47
N VAL A 135 -14.66 2.24 -7.19
CA VAL A 135 -15.78 3.07 -6.71
C VAL A 135 -15.71 4.50 -7.26
N THR A 136 -14.51 5.05 -7.43
CA THR A 136 -14.27 6.39 -8.02
C THR A 136 -14.69 6.50 -9.48
N LYS A 137 -14.84 5.37 -10.19
CA LYS A 137 -15.29 5.34 -11.58
C LYS A 137 -16.81 5.22 -11.73
N LEU A 138 -17.53 4.88 -10.66
CA LEU A 138 -18.99 4.73 -10.70
C LEU A 138 -19.70 6.03 -11.12
N PRO A 139 -19.36 7.22 -10.58
CA PRO A 139 -20.03 8.46 -10.98
C PRO A 139 -19.94 8.72 -12.47
N LEU A 140 -18.80 8.40 -13.09
CA LEU A 140 -18.54 8.67 -14.50
C LEU A 140 -19.46 7.89 -15.47
N LYS A 141 -20.14 6.86 -14.97
CA LYS A 141 -21.11 6.06 -15.72
C LYS A 141 -22.53 6.20 -15.18
N TYR A 142 -22.75 7.03 -14.16
CA TYR A 142 -24.01 7.15 -13.47
C TYR A 142 -24.90 8.22 -14.11
N PRO A 143 -26.03 7.85 -14.75
CA PRO A 143 -26.82 8.82 -15.53
C PRO A 143 -27.28 10.07 -14.77
N PRO A 144 -27.72 9.97 -13.49
CA PRO A 144 -28.07 11.17 -12.70
C PRO A 144 -26.88 12.13 -12.50
N PHE A 145 -25.68 11.61 -12.27
CA PHE A 145 -24.48 12.44 -12.13
C PHE A 145 -24.09 13.10 -13.45
N ILE A 146 -24.13 12.36 -14.56
CA ILE A 146 -23.85 12.89 -15.90
C ILE A 146 -24.83 14.03 -16.24
N ALA A 147 -26.12 13.87 -15.94
CA ALA A 147 -27.12 14.93 -16.11
C ALA A 147 -26.81 16.17 -15.26
N SER A 148 -26.34 15.97 -14.03
CA SER A 148 -25.97 17.04 -13.10
C SER A 148 -24.73 17.82 -13.54
N LEU A 149 -23.75 17.14 -14.17
CA LEU A 149 -22.61 17.80 -14.81
C LEU A 149 -23.05 18.60 -16.04
N LYS A 150 -23.94 18.05 -16.87
CA LYS A 150 -24.50 18.77 -18.04
C LYS A 150 -25.25 20.03 -17.61
N LYS A 151 -26.05 19.96 -16.55
CA LYS A 151 -26.73 21.12 -15.94
C LYS A 151 -25.75 22.22 -15.51
N ARG A 152 -24.54 21.83 -15.07
CA ARG A 152 -23.45 22.73 -14.65
C ARG A 152 -22.53 23.16 -15.80
N GLY A 153 -22.73 22.63 -17.02
CA GLY A 153 -21.85 22.89 -18.16
C GLY A 153 -20.43 22.32 -17.99
N LEU A 154 -20.24 21.29 -17.14
CA LEU A 154 -18.94 20.72 -16.84
C LEU A 154 -18.60 19.55 -17.77
N ASN A 155 -17.32 19.45 -18.16
CA ASN A 155 -16.84 18.37 -19.00
C ASN A 155 -16.57 17.10 -18.19
N LEU A 156 -17.34 16.03 -18.46
CA LEU A 156 -17.20 14.73 -17.82
C LEU A 156 -15.79 14.13 -17.94
N SER A 157 -15.07 14.36 -19.04
CA SER A 157 -13.72 13.79 -19.23
C SER A 157 -12.67 14.41 -18.31
N GLU A 158 -12.98 15.56 -17.69
CA GLU A 158 -12.09 16.29 -16.79
C GLU A 158 -12.47 16.10 -15.31
N VAL A 159 -13.41 15.20 -15.03
CA VAL A 159 -13.84 14.89 -13.66
C VAL A 159 -12.98 13.78 -13.06
N VAL A 160 -12.51 14.02 -11.84
CA VAL A 160 -11.85 13.02 -10.99
C VAL A 160 -12.65 12.90 -9.70
N CYS A 161 -12.85 11.69 -9.20
CA CYS A 161 -13.58 11.47 -7.94
C CYS A 161 -12.69 10.77 -6.91
N ALA A 162 -13.02 10.96 -5.63
CA ALA A 162 -12.35 10.34 -4.50
C ALA A 162 -13.39 9.79 -3.51
N PRO A 163 -13.14 8.62 -2.89
CA PRO A 163 -13.99 8.10 -1.84
C PRO A 163 -13.58 8.67 -0.48
N PHE A 164 -14.56 8.97 0.36
CA PHE A 164 -14.40 9.43 1.73
C PHE A 164 -15.17 8.49 2.66
N SER A 165 -14.52 8.06 3.74
CA SER A 165 -15.18 7.29 4.79
C SER A 165 -16.29 8.13 5.43
N MET A 166 -17.40 7.48 5.76
CA MET A 166 -18.54 8.16 6.38
C MET A 166 -18.53 8.03 7.90
N GLY A 167 -17.85 7.03 8.47
CA GLY A 167 -17.95 6.77 9.90
C GLY A 167 -19.31 6.18 10.26
N TRP A 168 -19.82 6.53 11.44
CA TRP A 168 -21.10 6.06 11.99
C TRP A 168 -21.78 7.22 12.74
N PHE A 169 -23.11 7.35 12.58
CA PHE A 169 -23.89 8.48 13.09
C PHE A 169 -25.14 8.06 13.87
N GLY A 170 -25.21 6.83 14.37
CA GLY A 170 -26.34 6.35 15.19
C GLY A 170 -27.28 5.39 14.47
N GLU A 171 -27.02 5.07 13.21
CA GLU A 171 -27.80 4.10 12.45
C GLU A 171 -27.67 2.67 13.00
N GLU A 172 -28.77 1.90 12.93
CA GLU A 172 -28.83 0.52 13.47
C GLU A 172 -28.01 -0.48 12.65
N GLU A 173 -28.03 -0.35 11.32
CA GLU A 173 -27.27 -1.20 10.40
C GLU A 173 -26.18 -0.40 9.69
N SER A 174 -24.92 -0.77 9.91
CA SER A 174 -23.80 -0.22 9.14
C SER A 174 -23.51 -1.09 7.91
N LYS A 175 -23.40 -0.43 6.76
CA LYS A 175 -22.92 -1.04 5.50
C LYS A 175 -21.53 -0.50 5.16
N ARG A 176 -20.82 -1.19 4.26
CA ARG A 176 -19.53 -0.71 3.74
C ARG A 176 -19.75 0.39 2.71
N THR A 177 -20.20 1.56 3.16
CA THR A 177 -20.51 2.70 2.31
C THR A 177 -19.46 3.80 2.41
N VAL A 178 -19.23 4.47 1.28
CA VAL A 178 -18.37 5.66 1.18
C VAL A 178 -19.13 6.79 0.51
N ARG A 179 -18.83 8.03 0.92
CA ARG A 179 -19.22 9.21 0.16
C ARG A 179 -18.24 9.36 -1.00
N VAL A 180 -18.74 9.64 -2.20
CA VAL A 180 -17.89 9.87 -3.38
C VAL A 180 -18.02 11.32 -3.80
N ASP A 181 -16.97 12.10 -3.57
CA ASP A 181 -16.93 13.49 -4.01
C ASP A 181 -16.11 13.59 -5.30
N CYS A 182 -16.52 14.49 -6.18
CA CYS A 182 -15.90 14.69 -7.49
C CYS A 182 -15.41 16.12 -7.66
N PHE A 183 -14.38 16.27 -8.49
CA PHE A 183 -13.57 17.46 -8.64
C PHE A 183 -13.24 17.70 -10.11
N MET A 184 -13.04 18.96 -10.48
CA MET A 184 -12.57 19.32 -11.82
C MET A 184 -11.04 19.37 -11.87
N LYS A 185 -10.45 18.62 -12.81
CA LYS A 185 -9.00 18.65 -13.08
C LYS A 185 -8.64 19.72 -14.11
N GLU A 186 -9.12 19.57 -15.36
CA GLU A 186 -8.80 20.44 -16.50
C GLU A 186 -7.28 20.73 -16.57
N ASN A 187 -6.90 22.00 -16.40
CA ASN A 187 -5.55 22.53 -16.56
C ASN A 187 -4.67 22.46 -15.30
N THR A 188 -5.17 21.92 -14.18
CA THR A 188 -4.43 21.80 -12.92
C THR A 188 -4.47 20.36 -12.41
N VAL A 189 -3.39 19.89 -11.79
CA VAL A 189 -3.44 18.61 -11.06
C VAL A 189 -3.95 18.76 -9.62
N ASN A 190 -4.12 20.00 -9.14
CA ASN A 190 -4.64 20.29 -7.81
C ASN A 190 -6.18 20.26 -7.81
N PHE A 191 -6.78 19.12 -8.15
CA PHE A 191 -8.22 19.02 -8.28
C PHE A 191 -8.96 19.18 -6.94
N PHE A 192 -8.31 18.92 -5.80
CA PHE A 192 -8.93 19.07 -4.47
C PHE A 192 -9.41 20.49 -4.16
N VAL A 193 -8.78 21.53 -4.74
CA VAL A 193 -9.25 22.92 -4.59
C VAL A 193 -10.36 23.30 -5.57
N ARG A 194 -10.82 22.35 -6.38
CA ARG A 194 -11.87 22.54 -7.41
C ARG A 194 -13.03 21.53 -7.23
N PRO A 195 -13.70 21.51 -6.07
CA PRO A 195 -14.80 20.60 -5.83
C PRO A 195 -16.01 20.88 -6.72
N ILE A 196 -16.74 19.82 -7.07
CA ILE A 196 -18.08 19.90 -7.64
C ILE A 196 -19.06 19.79 -6.47
N SER A 197 -19.31 20.92 -5.80
CA SER A 197 -20.12 21.00 -4.59
C SER A 197 -21.63 20.86 -4.84
N GLY A 198 -22.38 20.72 -3.75
CA GLY A 198 -23.84 20.61 -3.76
C GLY A 198 -24.40 19.24 -4.16
N LEU A 199 -23.53 18.25 -4.37
CA LEU A 199 -23.90 16.86 -4.66
C LEU A 199 -23.65 15.98 -3.44
N THR A 200 -24.57 15.06 -3.18
CA THR A 200 -24.36 13.94 -2.25
C THR A 200 -24.44 12.65 -3.04
N MET A 201 -23.42 11.80 -2.89
CA MET A 201 -23.36 10.51 -3.58
C MET A 201 -22.73 9.48 -2.66
N VAL A 202 -23.48 8.42 -2.38
CA VAL A 202 -23.04 7.32 -1.52
C VAL A 202 -22.96 6.06 -2.35
N ALA A 203 -21.85 5.35 -2.23
CA ALA A 203 -21.63 4.08 -2.89
C ALA A 203 -21.41 2.96 -1.87
N ASP A 204 -22.02 1.80 -2.14
CA ASP A 204 -21.80 0.57 -1.38
C ASP A 204 -20.65 -0.22 -2.03
N LEU A 205 -19.62 -0.53 -1.25
CA LEU A 205 -18.41 -1.22 -1.71
C LEU A 205 -18.61 -2.73 -1.89
N GLY A 206 -19.55 -3.35 -1.18
CA GLY A 206 -19.88 -4.77 -1.33
C GLY A 206 -20.68 -5.03 -2.60
N LEU A 207 -21.60 -4.13 -2.93
CA LEU A 207 -22.40 -4.16 -4.16
C LEU A 207 -21.71 -3.47 -5.34
N MET A 208 -20.67 -2.67 -5.08
CA MET A 208 -19.95 -1.83 -6.04
C MET A 208 -20.90 -0.97 -6.89
N LYS A 209 -21.81 -0.24 -6.22
CA LYS A 209 -22.81 0.62 -6.89
C LYS A 209 -23.12 1.87 -6.07
N ILE A 210 -23.56 2.92 -6.75
CA ILE A 210 -24.15 4.10 -6.10
C ILE A 210 -25.53 3.70 -5.54
N VAL A 211 -25.74 3.93 -4.24
CA VAL A 211 -26.95 3.58 -3.50
C VAL A 211 -27.78 4.79 -3.10
N GLU A 212 -27.16 5.97 -3.06
CA GLU A 212 -27.83 7.24 -2.75
C GLU A 212 -27.26 8.35 -3.63
N TYR A 213 -28.15 9.23 -4.11
CA TYR A 213 -27.77 10.39 -4.91
C TYR A 213 -28.73 11.56 -4.71
N HIS A 214 -28.20 12.72 -4.36
CA HIS A 214 -28.94 13.97 -4.27
C HIS A 214 -28.16 15.12 -4.92
N ASP A 215 -28.74 15.77 -5.92
CA ASP A 215 -28.27 17.05 -6.46
C ASP A 215 -29.04 18.18 -5.75
N ARG A 216 -28.43 18.78 -4.72
CA ARG A 216 -29.08 19.72 -3.81
C ARG A 216 -28.90 21.16 -4.28
N GLU A 217 -27.66 21.53 -4.61
CA GLU A 217 -27.28 22.90 -4.89
C GLU A 217 -26.31 22.98 -6.07
N VAL A 218 -26.42 24.06 -6.85
CA VAL A 218 -25.50 24.35 -7.95
C VAL A 218 -24.57 25.45 -7.50
N GLU A 219 -23.35 25.06 -7.15
CA GLU A 219 -22.26 25.98 -6.83
C GLU A 219 -21.28 26.11 -8.01
N VAL A 220 -20.61 27.25 -8.08
CA VAL A 220 -19.58 27.51 -9.07
C VAL A 220 -18.32 26.75 -8.69
N VAL A 221 -17.75 25.99 -9.64
CA VAL A 221 -16.45 25.35 -9.44
C VAL A 221 -15.36 26.43 -9.39
N PRO A 222 -14.50 26.45 -8.37
CA PRO A 222 -13.38 27.40 -8.29
C PRO A 222 -12.48 27.37 -9.54
N THR A 223 -11.85 28.49 -9.85
CA THR A 223 -10.92 28.60 -10.99
C THR A 223 -9.71 27.67 -10.83
N ALA A 224 -9.14 27.21 -11.95
CA ALA A 224 -7.84 26.52 -11.97
C ALA A 224 -6.65 27.50 -11.89
N GLU A 225 -6.90 28.79 -12.11
CA GLU A 225 -5.86 29.81 -12.10
C GLU A 225 -5.15 29.88 -10.76
N ASN A 226 -3.81 29.94 -10.78
CA ASN A 226 -2.97 30.02 -9.58
C ASN A 226 -3.14 28.85 -8.58
N THR A 227 -3.62 27.69 -9.02
CA THR A 227 -3.76 26.49 -8.16
C THR A 227 -2.66 25.45 -8.35
N GLU A 228 -1.87 25.57 -9.41
CA GLU A 228 -0.87 24.57 -9.80
C GLU A 228 0.41 24.71 -8.97
N TYR A 229 0.93 23.58 -8.50
CA TYR A 229 2.08 23.50 -7.60
C TYR A 229 3.30 22.85 -8.25
N LYS A 230 3.16 22.22 -9.42
CA LYS A 230 4.29 21.67 -10.18
C LYS A 230 5.08 22.80 -10.83
N ALA A 231 6.35 22.94 -10.45
CA ALA A 231 7.25 23.94 -11.02
C ALA A 231 7.29 23.93 -12.56
N SER A 232 7.18 22.74 -13.19
CA SER A 232 7.16 22.59 -14.65
C SER A 232 5.91 23.16 -15.35
N LYS A 233 4.89 23.56 -14.59
CA LYS A 233 3.64 24.15 -15.08
C LYS A 233 3.46 25.60 -14.61
N GLN A 234 4.31 26.07 -13.71
CA GLN A 234 4.31 27.45 -13.22
C GLN A 234 5.07 28.38 -14.17
N ARG A 235 4.83 29.68 -14.03
CA ARG A 235 5.48 30.73 -14.81
C ARG A 235 6.21 31.70 -13.87
N PRO A 236 7.26 32.40 -14.35
CA PRO A 236 7.89 33.47 -13.60
C PRO A 236 6.89 34.55 -13.14
N PRO A 237 7.21 35.30 -12.07
CA PRO A 237 8.47 35.27 -11.32
C PRO A 237 8.57 34.09 -10.35
N PHE A 238 9.75 33.45 -10.33
CA PHE A 238 10.13 32.52 -9.27
C PHE A 238 11.03 33.24 -8.28
N GLY A 239 10.90 32.93 -6.98
CA GLY A 239 11.84 33.46 -6.01
C GLY A 239 11.41 33.34 -4.54
N PRO A 240 12.29 33.74 -3.62
CA PRO A 240 13.67 34.21 -3.89
C PRO A 240 14.61 33.08 -4.34
N LYS A 241 15.69 33.43 -5.05
CA LYS A 241 16.72 32.44 -5.41
C LYS A 241 17.38 31.90 -4.15
N GLN A 242 17.36 30.59 -3.98
CA GLN A 242 18.07 29.91 -2.89
C GLN A 242 19.46 29.48 -3.39
N HIS A 243 20.50 29.78 -2.61
CA HIS A 243 21.86 29.34 -2.92
C HIS A 243 22.02 27.86 -2.58
N SER A 244 22.65 27.10 -3.47
CA SER A 244 22.91 25.67 -3.25
C SER A 244 23.96 25.47 -2.16
N LEU A 245 23.83 24.38 -1.40
CA LEU A 245 24.82 23.91 -0.43
C LEU A 245 25.23 22.49 -0.81
N ALA A 246 26.54 22.23 -0.77
CA ALA A 246 27.08 20.88 -0.86
C ALA A 246 27.57 20.44 0.52
N SER A 247 27.32 19.17 0.86
CA SER A 247 27.78 18.56 2.12
C SER A 247 28.48 17.24 1.81
N HIS A 248 29.48 16.91 2.62
CA HIS A 248 30.26 15.69 2.52
C HIS A 248 30.56 15.16 3.92
N GLN A 249 30.46 13.84 4.11
CA GLN A 249 30.82 13.15 5.35
C GLN A 249 32.12 12.36 5.10
N PRO A 250 33.30 12.88 5.49
CA PRO A 250 34.59 12.25 5.16
C PRO A 250 34.76 10.81 5.65
N GLN A 251 34.07 10.46 6.73
CA GLN A 251 34.10 9.13 7.35
C GLN A 251 32.77 8.36 7.16
N GLY A 252 31.88 8.86 6.29
CA GLY A 252 30.54 8.31 6.12
C GLY A 252 29.56 8.70 7.25
N PRO A 253 28.35 8.10 7.27
CA PRO A 253 27.38 8.34 8.33
C PRO A 253 27.85 7.76 9.67
N GLY A 254 27.44 8.38 10.77
CA GLY A 254 27.74 7.89 12.12
C GLY A 254 26.86 6.72 12.59
N PHE A 255 25.90 6.28 11.77
CA PHE A 255 24.99 5.18 12.07
C PHE A 255 25.35 3.95 11.24
N LEU A 256 25.09 2.76 11.79
CA LEU A 256 25.17 1.48 11.08
C LEU A 256 23.78 0.86 10.97
N ILE A 257 23.41 0.40 9.77
CA ILE A 257 22.18 -0.35 9.53
C ILE A 257 22.54 -1.79 9.21
N ASN A 258 22.07 -2.73 10.02
CA ASN A 258 22.18 -4.17 9.78
C ASN A 258 20.77 -4.77 9.70
N GLY A 259 20.29 -5.07 8.49
CA GLY A 259 18.88 -5.40 8.28
C GLY A 259 17.99 -4.21 8.67
N HIS A 260 17.12 -4.40 9.66
CA HIS A 260 16.27 -3.35 10.22
C HIS A 260 16.79 -2.77 11.55
N SER A 261 17.95 -3.22 12.03
CA SER A 261 18.54 -2.75 13.28
C SER A 261 19.49 -1.58 13.03
N VAL A 262 19.26 -0.46 13.71
CA VAL A 262 20.11 0.73 13.68
C VAL A 262 21.01 0.75 14.93
N ARG A 263 22.30 1.00 14.74
CA ARG A 263 23.30 1.19 15.81
C ARG A 263 23.99 2.54 15.68
#